data_AF-A0A843F9B0-F1
#
_entry.id   AF-A0A843F9B0-F1
#
_cell.length_a   1.000
_cell.length_b   1.000
_cell.length_c   1.000
_cell.angle_alpha   90.00
_cell.angle_beta   90.00
_cell.angle_gamma   90.00
#
_symmetry.space_group_name_H-M   'P 1'
#
loop_
_entity.id
_entity.type
_entity.pdbx_description
1 polymer ?
#
loop_
_entity_poly.entity_id
_entity_poly.type
_entity_poly.pdbx_seq_one_letter_code
_entity_poly.pdbx_strand_id
1 'polypeptide(L)'
;MNKKMFRYFYVLLILFIAININFISASEIDQGNDAVSTQISSDEIGVDEVLQDGDGCSTDTNPVETDTPGCSTDTNNPINENDGNGDDSGNDETPEEITLEKTSLSSVDYAIKNKYLNVYLKDSSKNAIANQKVTLTINGKTLSATTNSNGIAKFNITNAAKTYKVTLNFEGDDKYESTSKTLNLRVIAKPIYTKMTIAQYGIFKGNCLNVYLKTEAGKAIANQTLKITINGKTYTRITKKNGLAKLKISLKSNIYSVTIKYAGKGNYIPVSKSTKVNVLTSKLIGKTSYGKVYFIGAIGNRSSKYKIAYVVGLHSMEHQIHDSLYKIIKNKVSMKYKYYVYRIVLTNKKGSYSTLRMRGQKLAKNYIVPHAKKQNFDLVADIHSTSGITYKQTYFIHVPKNQHAPSMKLAKKTIKLVKSIENNSKILYWSPPTQTSPPYIHLPLIKAGTPTFVFETWSYEKKSQTDKRAKILIQAIDKVFD
;
A
#
# COMPACT_ATOMS: atom_id res chain seq x y z
N MET A 1 -29.33 23.16 67.62
CA MET A 1 -29.36 24.42 68.38
C MET A 1 -29.16 25.59 67.40
N ASN A 2 -30.07 26.56 67.49
CA ASN A 2 -30.39 27.75 66.68
C ASN A 2 -29.53 28.29 65.52
N LYS A 3 -30.27 28.69 64.47
CA LYS A 3 -29.95 29.71 63.45
C LYS A 3 -29.95 31.11 64.08
N LYS A 4 -29.07 31.98 63.54
CA LYS A 4 -28.94 33.45 63.72
C LYS A 4 -27.98 33.93 64.83
N MET A 5 -26.74 34.20 64.43
CA MET A 5 -25.90 35.33 64.87
C MET A 5 -24.96 35.67 63.70
N PHE A 6 -25.45 36.40 62.70
CA PHE A 6 -25.21 37.83 62.46
C PHE A 6 -23.81 38.17 61.90
N ARG A 7 -23.77 38.25 60.56
CA ARG A 7 -23.15 39.30 59.74
C ARG A 7 -22.01 40.12 60.41
N TYR A 8 -20.75 39.74 60.15
CA TYR A 8 -19.58 40.64 60.04
C TYR A 8 -18.40 39.89 59.39
N PHE A 9 -18.55 39.50 58.11
CA PHE A 9 -17.49 38.80 57.35
C PHE A 9 -17.16 39.50 56.03
N TYR A 10 -17.23 40.82 56.05
CA TYR A 10 -16.74 41.69 54.99
C TYR A 10 -15.94 42.82 55.66
N VAL A 11 -14.76 43.13 55.09
CA VAL A 11 -13.90 44.33 55.30
C VAL A 11 -12.44 44.07 55.75
N LEU A 12 -11.98 42.85 56.02
CA LEU A 12 -10.57 42.66 56.49
C LEU A 12 -9.73 41.62 55.74
N LEU A 13 -9.77 41.62 54.39
CA LEU A 13 -8.73 40.93 53.60
C LEU A 13 -8.56 41.53 52.18
N ILE A 14 -8.44 42.85 52.08
CA ILE A 14 -7.85 43.53 50.92
C ILE A 14 -6.88 44.58 51.45
N LEU A 15 -5.61 44.20 51.65
CA LEU A 15 -4.44 45.07 51.47
C LEU A 15 -3.17 44.24 51.74
N PHE A 16 -2.11 44.49 50.94
CA PHE A 16 -0.81 43.80 50.88
C PHE A 16 -0.90 42.41 50.21
N ILE A 17 -0.32 42.19 49.03
CA ILE A 17 1.13 42.20 48.76
C ILE A 17 1.41 42.73 47.35
N ALA A 18 2.23 43.77 47.27
CA ALA A 18 2.91 44.21 46.06
C ALA A 18 4.22 43.41 45.85
N ILE A 19 4.41 42.98 44.61
CA ILE A 19 5.64 42.76 43.83
C ILE A 19 6.96 42.73 44.62
N ASN A 20 7.62 41.56 44.59
CA ASN A 20 9.08 41.47 44.43
C ASN A 20 9.39 40.30 43.47
N ILE A 21 9.92 40.66 42.30
CA ILE A 21 10.42 39.75 41.28
C ILE A 21 11.89 39.48 41.63
N ASN A 22 12.26 38.22 41.83
CA ASN A 22 13.64 37.77 41.70
C ASN A 22 13.67 36.50 40.85
N PHE A 23 14.46 36.56 39.78
CA PHE A 23 14.84 35.44 38.94
C PHE A 23 15.64 34.42 39.77
N ILE A 24 15.26 33.14 39.73
CA ILE A 24 16.16 32.03 40.10
C ILE A 24 16.00 30.90 39.06
N SER A 25 17.15 30.40 38.62
CA SER A 25 17.36 29.32 37.66
C SER A 25 17.00 27.95 38.20
N ALA A 26 16.94 26.97 37.28
CA ALA A 26 16.68 25.55 37.54
C ALA A 26 17.49 24.92 38.68
N SER A 27 16.80 24.13 39.51
CA SER A 27 17.33 22.90 40.12
C SER A 27 16.18 21.97 40.51
N GLU A 28 16.45 20.67 40.39
CA GLU A 28 15.59 19.53 40.66
C GLU A 28 15.06 19.47 42.10
N ILE A 29 13.84 18.97 42.30
CA ILE A 29 13.52 18.05 43.40
C ILE A 29 12.56 16.97 42.88
N ASP A 30 13.10 15.75 42.91
CA ASP A 30 12.46 14.44 42.85
C ASP A 30 11.74 14.15 44.18
N GLN A 31 10.49 13.69 44.11
CA GLN A 31 9.92 12.68 44.99
C GLN A 31 8.47 12.38 44.58
N GLY A 32 8.17 11.13 44.25
CA GLY A 32 6.81 10.66 44.03
C GLY A 32 6.77 9.33 43.31
N ASN A 33 6.89 8.25 44.09
CA ASN A 33 6.63 6.87 43.70
C ASN A 33 5.37 6.75 42.83
N ASP A 34 5.53 6.28 41.60
CA ASP A 34 4.47 5.56 40.90
C ASP A 34 5.08 4.29 40.29
N ALA A 35 4.85 3.19 41.00
CA ALA A 35 5.02 1.85 40.45
C ALA A 35 4.08 1.72 39.25
N VAL A 36 4.62 1.87 38.04
CA VAL A 36 3.90 1.55 36.81
C VAL A 36 3.72 0.04 36.78
N SER A 37 2.51 -0.38 37.11
CA SER A 37 1.97 -1.72 36.84
C SER A 37 2.30 -2.10 35.39
N THR A 38 3.20 -3.07 35.26
CA THR A 38 3.50 -3.74 34.00
C THR A 38 2.32 -4.61 33.60
N GLN A 39 1.37 -4.03 32.89
CA GLN A 39 0.53 -4.76 31.94
C GLN A 39 0.86 -4.30 30.53
N ILE A 40 2.02 -4.73 30.06
CA ILE A 40 2.38 -4.70 28.65
C ILE A 40 1.68 -5.90 28.02
N SER A 41 0.55 -5.64 27.37
CA SER A 41 0.01 -6.55 26.35
C SER A 41 1.10 -6.81 25.31
N SER A 42 1.41 -8.08 25.09
CA SER A 42 2.47 -8.60 24.23
C SER A 42 2.26 -8.40 22.72
N ASP A 43 1.54 -7.35 22.30
CA ASP A 43 1.12 -7.11 20.91
C ASP A 43 1.70 -5.81 20.29
N GLU A 44 2.86 -5.33 20.76
CA GLU A 44 3.56 -4.20 20.14
C GLU A 44 4.68 -4.62 19.17
N ILE A 45 4.24 -4.88 17.94
CA ILE A 45 4.78 -4.32 16.68
C ILE A 45 6.30 -4.18 16.66
N GLY A 46 6.91 -5.19 16.05
CA GLY A 46 8.33 -5.27 15.74
C GLY A 46 8.95 -3.92 15.41
N VAL A 47 9.92 -3.56 16.25
CA VAL A 47 11.20 -3.14 15.70
C VAL A 47 11.51 -4.18 14.60
N ASP A 48 11.57 -3.77 13.32
CA ASP A 48 12.29 -4.55 12.30
C ASP A 48 13.79 -4.49 12.65
N GLU A 49 14.15 -4.83 13.89
CA GLU A 49 15.39 -5.54 14.13
C GLU A 49 15.22 -6.89 13.45
N VAL A 50 16.32 -7.33 12.86
CA VAL A 50 16.49 -8.64 12.27
C VAL A 50 16.28 -9.67 13.39
N LEU A 51 15.02 -9.98 13.71
CA LEU A 51 14.69 -11.17 14.45
C LEU A 51 14.78 -12.31 13.44
N GLN A 52 15.91 -13.00 13.48
CA GLN A 52 16.05 -14.36 12.98
C GLN A 52 15.17 -15.27 13.85
N ASP A 53 13.85 -15.16 13.69
CA ASP A 53 12.97 -16.28 14.00
C ASP A 53 13.09 -17.24 12.82
N GLY A 54 13.44 -18.49 13.12
CA GLY A 54 13.83 -19.55 12.19
C GLY A 54 12.85 -19.76 11.03
N ASP A 55 13.03 -18.99 9.97
CA ASP A 55 12.70 -19.24 8.56
C ASP A 55 12.90 -17.92 7.80
N GLY A 56 14.17 -17.62 7.54
CA GLY A 56 14.60 -16.42 6.79
C GLY A 56 13.87 -16.28 5.45
N CYS A 57 13.93 -15.08 4.86
CA CYS A 57 13.48 -14.86 3.48
C CYS A 57 14.34 -15.71 2.52
N SER A 58 13.99 -17.00 2.35
CA SER A 58 14.69 -17.94 1.47
C SER A 58 14.71 -17.39 0.04
N THR A 59 15.87 -17.54 -0.59
CA THR A 59 16.16 -17.14 -1.97
C THR A 59 15.65 -18.14 -3.01
N ASP A 60 15.00 -19.22 -2.60
CA ASP A 60 14.84 -20.39 -3.47
C ASP A 60 13.65 -20.24 -4.41
N THR A 61 13.93 -19.67 -5.56
CA THR A 61 13.78 -20.28 -6.90
C THR A 61 14.07 -19.20 -7.91
N ASN A 62 14.93 -19.54 -8.88
CA ASN A 62 15.34 -18.68 -9.97
C ASN A 62 14.13 -18.20 -10.80
N PRO A 63 14.23 -17.03 -11.46
CA PRO A 63 13.33 -16.70 -12.57
C PRO A 63 13.17 -17.89 -13.50
N VAL A 64 11.96 -18.09 -13.99
CA VAL A 64 11.79 -18.76 -15.29
C VAL A 64 11.99 -17.65 -16.33
N GLU A 65 13.09 -17.70 -17.07
CA GLU A 65 13.28 -16.89 -18.28
C GLU A 65 12.32 -17.40 -19.36
N THR A 66 11.65 -16.49 -20.03
CA THR A 66 10.86 -16.81 -21.22
C THR A 66 11.61 -16.20 -22.40
N ASP A 67 12.24 -17.07 -23.19
CA ASP A 67 13.01 -16.71 -24.38
C ASP A 67 12.12 -16.00 -25.41
N THR A 68 12.67 -14.92 -25.97
CA THR A 68 12.16 -14.27 -27.18
C THR A 68 13.16 -14.62 -28.29
N PRO A 69 12.73 -15.23 -29.42
CA PRO A 69 13.63 -15.44 -30.53
C PRO A 69 13.84 -14.11 -31.26
N GLY A 70 15.10 -13.68 -31.33
CA GLY A 70 15.54 -12.65 -32.26
C GLY A 70 15.57 -13.20 -33.69
N CYS A 71 15.24 -12.36 -34.66
CA CYS A 71 15.50 -12.63 -36.06
C CYS A 71 16.39 -11.51 -36.61
N SER A 72 17.58 -11.90 -37.05
CA SER A 72 18.47 -11.14 -37.92
C SER A 72 18.24 -11.67 -39.34
N THR A 73 18.27 -10.79 -40.34
CA THR A 73 19.05 -11.00 -41.57
C THR A 73 19.17 -9.68 -42.33
N ASP A 74 20.42 -9.29 -42.58
CA ASP A 74 20.82 -8.43 -43.70
C ASP A 74 20.81 -9.26 -45.00
N THR A 75 20.45 -8.67 -46.14
CA THR A 75 21.38 -8.36 -47.25
C THR A 75 20.66 -8.16 -48.61
N ASN A 76 20.99 -7.03 -49.23
CA ASN A 76 21.27 -6.78 -50.65
C ASN A 76 20.18 -6.79 -51.76
N ASN A 77 20.11 -5.63 -52.41
CA ASN A 77 19.59 -5.26 -53.74
C ASN A 77 20.79 -5.21 -54.74
N PRO A 78 20.68 -4.86 -56.05
CA PRO A 78 19.68 -5.05 -57.13
C PRO A 78 20.30 -5.81 -58.34
N ILE A 79 19.56 -5.99 -59.46
CA ILE A 79 19.92 -5.51 -60.82
C ILE A 79 18.74 -5.75 -61.79
N ASN A 80 18.54 -4.73 -62.61
CA ASN A 80 17.57 -4.51 -63.68
C ASN A 80 18.17 -4.97 -65.02
N GLU A 81 17.37 -5.50 -65.94
CA GLU A 81 17.37 -5.08 -67.35
C GLU A 81 16.15 -5.60 -68.14
N ASN A 82 15.71 -4.73 -69.04
CA ASN A 82 14.55 -4.76 -69.92
C ASN A 82 14.60 -5.87 -70.98
N ASP A 83 13.43 -6.31 -71.47
CA ASP A 83 12.97 -5.99 -72.83
C ASP A 83 11.58 -6.61 -73.15
N GLY A 84 10.81 -5.91 -73.98
CA GLY A 84 9.98 -6.55 -75.01
C GLY A 84 8.46 -6.59 -74.80
N ASN A 85 7.82 -5.54 -75.30
CA ASN A 85 6.39 -5.34 -75.55
C ASN A 85 5.66 -6.48 -76.31
N GLY A 86 4.41 -6.76 -75.93
CA GLY A 86 3.47 -7.64 -76.64
C GLY A 86 2.07 -7.60 -76.04
N ASP A 87 1.19 -6.81 -76.65
CA ASP A 87 -0.21 -6.57 -76.32
C ASP A 87 -1.07 -7.81 -76.66
N ASP A 88 -1.75 -8.40 -75.68
CA ASP A 88 -2.96 -9.20 -75.90
C ASP A 88 -3.97 -8.96 -74.77
N SER A 89 -5.13 -8.48 -75.18
CA SER A 89 -6.24 -8.06 -74.35
C SER A 89 -7.05 -9.29 -73.91
N GLY A 90 -6.64 -9.90 -72.80
CA GLY A 90 -7.47 -10.80 -72.01
C GLY A 90 -7.95 -10.11 -70.74
N ASN A 91 -9.25 -9.89 -70.60
CA ASN A 91 -9.87 -9.60 -69.31
C ASN A 91 -9.68 -10.82 -68.39
N ASP A 92 -8.56 -10.87 -67.69
CA ASP A 92 -8.39 -11.70 -66.50
C ASP A 92 -8.54 -10.76 -65.31
N GLU A 93 -9.79 -10.63 -64.81
CA GLU A 93 -9.98 -10.18 -63.44
C GLU A 93 -9.36 -11.26 -62.56
N THR A 94 -8.07 -11.10 -62.26
CA THR A 94 -7.41 -11.86 -61.19
C THR A 94 -8.30 -11.74 -59.95
N PRO A 95 -8.87 -12.84 -59.43
CA PRO A 95 -9.75 -12.76 -58.28
C PRO A 95 -9.01 -12.08 -57.15
N GLU A 96 -9.60 -11.04 -56.53
CA GLU A 96 -9.09 -10.52 -55.27
C GLU A 96 -8.88 -11.71 -54.33
N GLU A 97 -7.63 -11.98 -53.99
CA GLU A 97 -7.27 -13.10 -53.11
C GLU A 97 -7.93 -12.84 -51.76
N ILE A 98 -9.03 -13.54 -51.48
CA ILE A 98 -9.78 -13.41 -50.23
C ILE A 98 -8.88 -13.94 -49.10
N THR A 99 -8.17 -13.04 -48.43
CA THR A 99 -7.35 -13.39 -47.27
C THR A 99 -8.27 -13.59 -46.06
N LEU A 100 -8.43 -14.83 -45.62
CA LEU A 100 -9.19 -15.17 -44.42
C LEU A 100 -8.57 -14.54 -43.16
N GLU A 101 -9.41 -14.12 -42.22
CA GLU A 101 -8.97 -13.55 -40.95
C GLU A 101 -8.57 -14.66 -39.95
N LYS A 102 -7.35 -14.56 -39.40
CA LYS A 102 -6.85 -15.50 -38.36
C LYS A 102 -7.72 -15.48 -37.10
N THR A 103 -8.01 -16.68 -36.57
CA THR A 103 -8.82 -16.84 -35.36
C THR A 103 -8.08 -17.50 -34.20
N SER A 104 -8.65 -17.38 -32.99
CA SER A 104 -8.11 -17.96 -31.77
C SER A 104 -9.20 -18.45 -30.83
N LEU A 105 -8.97 -19.63 -30.25
CA LEU A 105 -9.82 -20.21 -29.20
C LEU A 105 -9.19 -20.05 -27.81
N SER A 106 -10.01 -19.77 -26.81
CA SER A 106 -9.57 -19.76 -25.42
C SER A 106 -10.66 -20.20 -24.45
N SER A 107 -10.25 -20.81 -23.34
CA SER A 107 -11.09 -21.16 -22.22
C SER A 107 -10.21 -21.28 -20.96
N VAL A 108 -10.85 -21.35 -19.79
CA VAL A 108 -10.17 -21.74 -18.55
C VAL A 108 -9.86 -23.24 -18.57
N ASP A 109 -8.87 -23.65 -17.79
CA ASP A 109 -8.41 -25.04 -17.67
C ASP A 109 -9.18 -25.85 -16.60
N TYR A 110 -10.32 -25.36 -16.15
CA TYR A 110 -11.21 -26.06 -15.21
C TYR A 110 -12.69 -25.86 -15.55
N ALA A 111 -13.51 -26.83 -15.17
CA ALA A 111 -14.96 -26.73 -15.23
C ALA A 111 -15.58 -27.23 -13.92
N ILE A 112 -16.66 -26.60 -13.48
CA ILE A 112 -17.48 -27.13 -12.38
C ILE A 112 -18.50 -28.08 -13.00
N LYS A 113 -18.63 -29.28 -12.44
CA LYS A 113 -19.58 -30.29 -12.94
C LYS A 113 -21.00 -29.72 -12.93
N ASN A 114 -21.78 -30.01 -13.97
CA ASN A 114 -23.14 -29.52 -14.21
C ASN A 114 -23.23 -28.00 -14.31
N LYS A 115 -22.14 -27.34 -14.73
CA LYS A 115 -22.09 -25.92 -15.06
C LYS A 115 -21.50 -25.73 -16.46
N TYR A 116 -21.68 -24.53 -16.99
CA TYR A 116 -21.17 -24.17 -18.30
C TYR A 116 -19.67 -23.87 -18.25
N LEU A 117 -18.92 -24.48 -19.17
CA LEU A 117 -17.61 -24.02 -19.61
C LEU A 117 -17.80 -23.01 -20.73
N ASN A 118 -17.24 -21.81 -20.57
CA ASN A 118 -17.25 -20.79 -21.62
C ASN A 118 -16.01 -20.97 -22.49
N VAL A 119 -16.21 -21.00 -23.81
CA VAL A 119 -15.16 -20.98 -24.82
C VAL A 119 -15.31 -19.70 -25.64
N TYR A 120 -14.22 -18.99 -25.84
CA TYR A 120 -14.18 -17.72 -26.54
C TYR A 120 -13.52 -17.92 -27.90
N LEU A 121 -14.18 -17.44 -28.95
CA LEU A 121 -13.65 -17.34 -30.31
C LEU A 121 -13.43 -15.86 -30.65
N LYS A 122 -12.21 -15.53 -31.06
CA LYS A 122 -11.80 -14.16 -31.39
C LYS A 122 -10.89 -14.11 -32.59
N ASP A 123 -10.91 -13.00 -33.31
CA ASP A 123 -9.96 -12.72 -34.37
C ASP A 123 -8.55 -12.38 -33.82
N SER A 124 -7.60 -12.12 -34.71
CA SER A 124 -6.24 -11.68 -34.40
C SER A 124 -6.22 -10.37 -33.59
N SER A 125 -7.15 -9.45 -33.90
CA SER A 125 -7.36 -8.15 -33.26
C SER A 125 -8.10 -8.21 -31.90
N LYS A 126 -8.45 -9.42 -31.43
CA LYS A 126 -9.17 -9.70 -30.17
C LYS A 126 -10.65 -9.30 -30.16
N ASN A 127 -11.23 -9.00 -31.32
CA ASN A 127 -12.66 -8.81 -31.47
C ASN A 127 -13.39 -10.15 -31.34
N ALA A 128 -14.63 -10.08 -30.85
CA ALA A 128 -15.47 -11.25 -30.69
C ALA A 128 -16.06 -11.70 -32.04
N ILE A 129 -16.01 -13.01 -32.31
CA ILE A 129 -16.63 -13.59 -33.51
C ILE A 129 -17.93 -14.29 -33.11
N ALA A 130 -19.06 -13.71 -33.48
CA ALA A 130 -20.41 -14.15 -33.12
C ALA A 130 -21.00 -15.14 -34.14
N ASN A 131 -22.02 -15.88 -33.72
CA ASN A 131 -22.82 -16.79 -34.55
C ASN A 131 -22.05 -17.96 -35.20
N GLN A 132 -20.85 -18.27 -34.73
CA GLN A 132 -20.03 -19.37 -35.24
C GLN A 132 -20.22 -20.64 -34.43
N LYS A 133 -20.27 -21.79 -35.11
CA LYS A 133 -20.27 -23.11 -34.47
C LYS A 133 -18.88 -23.44 -33.94
N VAL A 134 -18.77 -23.67 -32.64
CA VAL A 134 -17.55 -24.16 -31.98
C VAL A 134 -17.85 -25.54 -31.42
N THR A 135 -16.86 -26.43 -31.46
CA THR A 135 -16.97 -27.77 -30.89
C THR A 135 -15.97 -28.00 -29.75
N LEU A 136 -16.37 -28.86 -28.81
CA LEU A 136 -15.56 -29.34 -27.69
C LEU A 136 -15.58 -30.87 -27.70
N THR A 137 -14.43 -31.49 -27.92
CA THR A 137 -14.26 -32.94 -27.78
C THR A 137 -13.68 -33.27 -26.40
N ILE A 138 -14.43 -34.04 -25.62
CA ILE A 138 -14.05 -34.50 -24.28
C ILE A 138 -14.42 -35.97 -24.12
N ASN A 139 -13.43 -36.81 -23.78
CA ASN A 139 -13.62 -38.25 -23.57
C ASN A 139 -14.28 -38.95 -24.78
N GLY A 140 -13.85 -38.61 -25.99
CA GLY A 140 -14.40 -39.15 -27.25
C GLY A 140 -15.76 -38.59 -27.67
N LYS A 141 -16.45 -37.81 -26.84
CA LYS A 141 -17.72 -37.16 -27.17
C LYS A 141 -17.48 -35.74 -27.66
N THR A 142 -18.06 -35.38 -28.80
CA THR A 142 -18.06 -34.02 -29.34
C THR A 142 -19.36 -33.31 -28.98
N LEU A 143 -19.23 -32.15 -28.33
CA LEU A 143 -20.32 -31.22 -28.05
C LEU A 143 -20.21 -30.05 -29.04
N SER A 144 -21.33 -29.47 -29.45
CA SER A 144 -21.37 -28.27 -30.29
C SER A 144 -22.12 -27.15 -29.59
N ALA A 145 -21.66 -25.91 -29.75
CA ALA A 145 -22.36 -24.71 -29.30
C ALA A 145 -22.03 -23.53 -30.22
N THR A 146 -22.98 -22.63 -30.41
CA THR A 146 -22.81 -21.42 -31.23
C THR A 146 -22.34 -20.25 -30.37
N THR A 147 -21.43 -19.42 -30.89
CA THR A 147 -20.96 -18.22 -30.19
C THR A 147 -22.04 -17.14 -30.17
N ASN A 148 -22.19 -16.46 -29.03
CA ASN A 148 -23.07 -15.28 -28.94
C ASN A 148 -22.37 -14.00 -29.47
N SER A 149 -23.03 -12.84 -29.36
CA SER A 149 -22.48 -11.53 -29.76
C SER A 149 -21.15 -11.14 -29.10
N ASN A 150 -20.80 -11.77 -27.97
CA ASN A 150 -19.50 -11.57 -27.30
C ASN A 150 -18.47 -12.65 -27.67
N GLY A 151 -18.75 -13.48 -28.68
CA GLY A 151 -17.87 -14.54 -29.15
C GLY A 151 -17.81 -15.74 -28.21
N ILE A 152 -18.84 -15.97 -27.39
CA ILE A 152 -18.84 -16.99 -26.33
C ILE A 152 -19.74 -18.16 -26.70
N ALA A 153 -19.16 -19.36 -26.83
CA ALA A 153 -19.85 -20.64 -26.89
C ALA A 153 -19.88 -21.30 -25.49
N LYS A 154 -21.03 -21.83 -25.07
CA LYS A 154 -21.23 -22.40 -23.72
C LYS A 154 -21.46 -23.91 -23.79
N PHE A 155 -20.62 -24.68 -23.10
CA PHE A 155 -20.72 -26.15 -23.05
C PHE A 155 -21.09 -26.62 -21.65
N ASN A 156 -22.17 -27.39 -21.50
CA ASN A 156 -22.52 -28.00 -20.21
C ASN A 156 -21.61 -29.20 -19.93
N ILE A 157 -20.81 -29.12 -18.86
CA ILE A 157 -19.85 -30.18 -18.52
C ILE A 157 -20.43 -31.10 -17.46
N THR A 158 -20.89 -32.29 -17.87
CA THR A 158 -21.48 -33.30 -16.98
C THR A 158 -20.54 -34.45 -16.64
N ASN A 159 -19.33 -34.45 -17.23
CA ASN A 159 -18.32 -35.48 -17.04
C ASN A 159 -17.93 -35.67 -15.56
N ALA A 160 -17.43 -36.86 -15.22
CA ALA A 160 -16.96 -37.17 -13.88
C ALA A 160 -15.77 -36.28 -13.46
N ALA A 161 -15.55 -36.11 -12.17
CA ALA A 161 -14.45 -35.27 -11.68
C ALA A 161 -13.09 -35.94 -11.94
N LYS A 162 -12.34 -35.43 -12.92
CA LYS A 162 -10.93 -35.73 -13.19
C LYS A 162 -10.38 -34.71 -14.20
N THR A 163 -9.12 -34.86 -14.59
CA THR A 163 -8.54 -34.09 -15.69
C THR A 163 -8.78 -34.82 -17.01
N TYR A 164 -9.28 -34.11 -18.01
CA TYR A 164 -9.46 -34.59 -19.38
C TYR A 164 -8.56 -33.80 -20.33
N LYS A 165 -7.87 -34.47 -21.25
CA LYS A 165 -7.35 -33.79 -22.44
C LYS A 165 -8.54 -33.50 -23.35
N VAL A 166 -8.79 -32.22 -23.64
CA VAL A 166 -9.91 -31.78 -24.47
C VAL A 166 -9.40 -31.00 -25.67
N THR A 167 -10.16 -31.05 -26.77
CA THR A 167 -9.88 -30.28 -27.98
C THR A 167 -11.06 -29.35 -28.25
N LEU A 168 -10.74 -28.07 -28.45
CA LEU A 168 -11.66 -27.04 -28.93
C LEU A 168 -11.41 -26.86 -30.43
N ASN A 169 -12.46 -26.78 -31.23
CA ASN A 169 -12.32 -26.59 -32.68
C ASN A 169 -13.32 -25.57 -33.21
N PHE A 170 -12.84 -24.73 -34.13
CA PHE A 170 -13.63 -23.91 -35.03
C PHE A 170 -13.15 -24.24 -36.44
N GLU A 171 -14.06 -24.65 -37.31
CA GLU A 171 -13.72 -25.18 -38.64
C GLU A 171 -13.38 -24.09 -39.67
N GLY A 172 -13.58 -22.81 -39.32
CA GLY A 172 -13.48 -21.70 -40.27
C GLY A 172 -14.79 -21.46 -41.01
N ASP A 173 -14.79 -20.43 -41.84
CA ASP A 173 -15.80 -20.13 -42.86
C ASP A 173 -15.17 -19.27 -43.97
N ASP A 174 -15.98 -18.72 -44.87
CA ASP A 174 -15.54 -17.88 -46.00
C ASP A 174 -14.85 -16.58 -45.57
N LYS A 175 -14.93 -16.21 -44.28
CA LYS A 175 -14.30 -15.00 -43.73
C LYS A 175 -13.14 -15.31 -42.79
N TYR A 176 -13.20 -16.40 -42.04
CA TYR A 176 -12.31 -16.68 -40.92
C TYR A 176 -11.58 -18.01 -41.10
N GLU A 177 -10.27 -18.01 -40.81
CA GLU A 177 -9.48 -19.24 -40.79
C GLU A 177 -9.96 -20.20 -39.67
N SER A 178 -9.83 -21.50 -39.94
CA SER A 178 -10.02 -22.54 -38.92
C SER A 178 -9.02 -22.41 -37.78
N THR A 179 -9.40 -22.85 -36.58
CA THR A 179 -8.47 -22.90 -35.44
C THR A 179 -8.83 -24.04 -34.49
N SER A 180 -7.79 -24.67 -33.93
CA SER A 180 -7.92 -25.76 -32.98
C SER A 180 -7.03 -25.54 -31.77
N LYS A 181 -7.50 -25.98 -30.60
CA LYS A 181 -6.75 -25.85 -29.34
C LYS A 181 -6.98 -27.01 -28.41
N THR A 182 -5.90 -27.64 -27.98
CA THR A 182 -5.92 -28.68 -26.95
C THR A 182 -5.56 -28.10 -25.59
N LEU A 183 -6.26 -28.54 -24.53
CA LEU A 183 -5.94 -28.21 -23.15
C LEU A 183 -6.29 -29.35 -22.18
N ASN A 184 -5.71 -29.31 -20.98
CA ASN A 184 -6.07 -30.22 -19.89
C ASN A 184 -7.18 -29.58 -19.04
N LEU A 185 -8.42 -30.05 -19.17
CA LEU A 185 -9.57 -29.55 -18.46
C LEU A 185 -9.80 -30.33 -17.16
N ARG A 186 -9.62 -29.68 -16.01
CA ARG A 186 -9.94 -30.26 -14.69
C ARG A 186 -11.42 -30.08 -14.36
N VAL A 187 -12.17 -31.18 -14.32
CA VAL A 187 -13.58 -31.18 -13.92
C VAL A 187 -13.70 -31.33 -12.40
N ILE A 188 -14.45 -30.44 -11.77
CA ILE A 188 -14.55 -30.29 -10.31
C ILE A 188 -16.00 -30.52 -9.87
N ALA A 189 -16.24 -31.56 -9.09
CA ALA A 189 -17.58 -31.86 -8.57
C ALA A 189 -17.91 -31.10 -7.28
N LYS A 190 -16.93 -30.90 -6.40
CA LYS A 190 -17.11 -30.26 -5.09
C LYS A 190 -16.19 -29.04 -4.98
N PRO A 191 -16.55 -27.90 -5.57
CA PRO A 191 -15.67 -26.74 -5.65
C PRO A 191 -15.38 -26.14 -4.26
N ILE A 192 -14.10 -25.88 -3.98
CA ILE A 192 -13.65 -25.14 -2.80
C ILE A 192 -13.09 -23.80 -3.27
N TYR A 193 -13.82 -22.72 -2.99
CA TYR A 193 -13.42 -21.38 -3.37
C TYR A 193 -12.23 -20.90 -2.55
N THR A 194 -11.27 -20.29 -3.25
CA THR A 194 -10.01 -19.83 -2.68
C THR A 194 -9.85 -18.34 -2.78
N LYS A 195 -9.10 -17.77 -1.84
CA LYS A 195 -8.85 -16.35 -1.66
C LYS A 195 -7.37 -16.11 -1.49
N MET A 196 -6.87 -15.06 -2.15
CA MET A 196 -5.52 -14.56 -1.95
C MET A 196 -5.51 -13.18 -1.29
N THR A 197 -4.67 -13.03 -0.28
CA THR A 197 -4.41 -11.75 0.39
C THR A 197 -2.92 -11.50 0.48
N ILE A 198 -2.55 -10.22 0.64
CA ILE A 198 -1.17 -9.81 0.93
C ILE A 198 -1.16 -9.08 2.27
N ALA A 199 -0.12 -9.32 3.07
CA ALA A 199 -0.04 -8.77 4.42
C ALA A 199 0.18 -7.25 4.43
N GLN A 200 1.01 -6.78 3.50
CA GLN A 200 1.45 -5.40 3.42
C GLN A 200 1.76 -5.01 1.98
N TYR A 201 1.55 -3.73 1.70
CA TYR A 201 1.78 -3.13 0.40
C TYR A 201 3.07 -2.30 0.37
N GLY A 202 3.51 -1.79 1.52
CA GLY A 202 4.82 -1.15 1.67
C GLY A 202 5.87 -2.15 2.14
N ILE A 203 6.89 -2.38 1.31
CA ILE A 203 7.90 -3.42 1.54
C ILE A 203 9.28 -2.78 1.42
N PHE A 204 10.11 -2.89 2.45
CA PHE A 204 11.50 -2.44 2.36
C PHE A 204 12.31 -3.37 1.46
N LYS A 205 13.27 -2.80 0.71
CA LYS A 205 14.24 -3.60 -0.05
C LYS A 205 14.95 -4.57 0.91
N GLY A 206 15.00 -5.85 0.53
CA GLY A 206 15.53 -6.95 1.33
C GLY A 206 14.46 -7.74 2.10
N ASN A 207 13.27 -7.17 2.32
CA ASN A 207 12.18 -7.82 3.04
C ASN A 207 11.28 -8.62 2.10
N CYS A 208 10.36 -9.41 2.67
CA CYS A 208 9.47 -10.27 1.92
C CYS A 208 8.11 -9.61 1.60
N LEU A 209 7.63 -9.84 0.37
CA LEU A 209 6.21 -9.83 0.04
C LEU A 209 5.60 -11.12 0.61
N ASN A 210 4.66 -10.96 1.55
CA ASN A 210 3.96 -12.07 2.19
C ASN A 210 2.56 -12.23 1.58
N VAL A 211 2.33 -13.38 0.96
CA VAL A 211 1.07 -13.75 0.29
C VAL A 211 0.43 -14.91 1.05
N TYR A 212 -0.87 -14.81 1.33
CA TYR A 212 -1.62 -15.90 1.94
C TYR A 212 -2.61 -16.48 0.94
N LEU A 213 -2.61 -17.81 0.81
CA LEU A 213 -3.64 -18.58 0.13
C LEU A 213 -4.52 -19.27 1.18
N LYS A 214 -5.81 -18.95 1.15
CA LYS A 214 -6.81 -19.50 2.07
C LYS A 214 -8.06 -19.91 1.29
N THR A 215 -8.95 -20.68 1.91
CA THR A 215 -10.33 -20.77 1.45
C THR A 215 -11.06 -19.45 1.72
N GLU A 216 -12.20 -19.21 1.07
CA GLU A 216 -13.05 -18.05 1.41
C GLU A 216 -13.49 -18.06 2.89
N ALA A 217 -13.66 -19.24 3.49
CA ALA A 217 -13.92 -19.42 4.92
C ALA A 217 -12.70 -19.19 5.84
N GLY A 218 -11.54 -18.80 5.29
CA GLY A 218 -10.35 -18.45 6.06
C GLY A 218 -9.41 -19.61 6.45
N LYS A 219 -9.70 -20.85 6.03
CA LYS A 219 -8.81 -22.00 6.27
C LYS A 219 -7.55 -21.90 5.41
N ALA A 220 -6.38 -22.05 6.02
CA ALA A 220 -5.10 -22.04 5.32
C ALA A 220 -4.97 -23.19 4.30
N ILE A 221 -4.39 -22.91 3.13
CA ILE A 221 -4.12 -23.90 2.09
C ILE A 221 -2.60 -24.04 1.90
N ALA A 222 -2.04 -25.12 2.42
CA ALA A 222 -0.61 -25.41 2.40
C ALA A 222 -0.16 -26.19 1.16
N ASN A 223 1.16 -26.20 0.92
CA ASN A 223 1.85 -26.96 -0.13
C ASN A 223 1.28 -26.69 -1.53
N GLN A 224 0.88 -25.45 -1.81
CA GLN A 224 0.39 -25.01 -3.11
C GLN A 224 1.38 -24.10 -3.80
N THR A 225 1.52 -24.28 -5.10
CA THR A 225 2.37 -23.45 -5.95
C THR A 225 1.66 -22.17 -6.36
N LEU A 226 2.26 -21.03 -6.03
CA LEU A 226 1.87 -19.70 -6.49
C LEU A 226 2.88 -19.19 -7.52
N LYS A 227 2.39 -18.59 -8.61
CA LYS A 227 3.20 -17.81 -9.55
C LYS A 227 3.02 -16.32 -9.24
N ILE A 228 4.08 -15.65 -8.80
CA ILE A 228 4.10 -14.23 -8.45
C ILE A 228 4.90 -13.48 -9.52
N THR A 229 4.25 -12.65 -10.31
CA THR A 229 4.88 -11.80 -11.33
C THR A 229 5.02 -10.37 -10.81
N ILE A 230 6.24 -9.84 -10.80
CA ILE A 230 6.57 -8.48 -10.40
C ILE A 230 7.74 -7.97 -11.26
N ASN A 231 7.62 -6.74 -11.78
CA ASN A 231 8.63 -6.14 -12.67
C ASN A 231 8.97 -7.05 -13.88
N GLY A 232 7.95 -7.59 -14.55
CA GLY A 232 8.09 -8.51 -15.70
C GLY A 232 8.53 -9.94 -15.36
N LYS A 233 9.13 -10.17 -14.17
CA LYS A 233 9.68 -11.46 -13.77
C LYS A 233 8.69 -12.28 -12.95
N THR A 234 8.58 -13.58 -13.26
CA THR A 234 7.71 -14.52 -12.55
C THR A 234 8.51 -15.42 -11.62
N TYR A 235 8.04 -15.51 -10.37
CA TYR A 235 8.63 -16.30 -9.30
C TYR A 235 7.64 -17.38 -8.84
N THR A 236 8.13 -18.59 -8.65
CA THR A 236 7.34 -19.70 -8.11
C THR A 236 7.54 -19.75 -6.60
N ARG A 237 6.46 -19.77 -5.81
CA ARG A 237 6.55 -19.92 -4.34
C ARG A 237 5.54 -20.92 -3.83
N ILE A 238 5.92 -21.69 -2.83
CA ILE A 238 5.07 -22.74 -2.24
C ILE A 238 4.52 -22.22 -0.91
N THR A 239 3.22 -22.41 -0.68
CA THR A 239 2.58 -22.03 0.57
C THR A 239 2.97 -22.96 1.72
N LYS A 240 3.27 -22.41 2.89
CA LYS A 240 3.56 -23.15 4.12
C LYS A 240 2.27 -23.63 4.80
N LYS A 241 2.38 -24.33 5.94
CA LYS A 241 1.25 -24.88 6.73
C LYS A 241 0.15 -23.84 7.04
N ASN A 242 0.53 -22.59 7.28
CA ASN A 242 -0.39 -21.47 7.54
C ASN A 242 -0.90 -20.76 6.27
N GLY A 243 -0.63 -21.31 5.08
CA GLY A 243 -1.01 -20.74 3.78
C GLY A 243 -0.09 -19.62 3.29
N LEU A 244 1.01 -19.32 4.00
CA LEU A 244 1.93 -18.24 3.66
C LEU A 244 2.94 -18.66 2.59
N ALA A 245 3.06 -17.87 1.53
CA ALA A 245 4.19 -17.86 0.60
C ALA A 245 4.94 -16.52 0.74
N LYS A 246 6.27 -16.57 0.79
CA LYS A 246 7.13 -15.39 0.92
C LYS A 246 7.96 -15.18 -0.35
N LEU A 247 8.03 -13.96 -0.86
CA LEU A 247 8.92 -13.56 -1.95
C LEU A 247 9.84 -12.42 -1.48
N LYS A 248 11.16 -12.65 -1.42
CA LYS A 248 12.14 -11.61 -1.09
C LYS A 248 12.17 -10.54 -2.17
N ILE A 249 12.08 -9.27 -1.79
CA ILE A 249 12.04 -8.13 -2.72
C ILE A 249 13.38 -7.41 -2.71
N SER A 250 14.16 -7.58 -3.78
CA SER A 250 15.46 -6.90 -3.98
C SER A 250 15.39 -5.72 -4.96
N LEU A 251 14.20 -5.37 -5.42
CA LEU A 251 13.98 -4.32 -6.42
C LEU A 251 14.39 -2.94 -5.91
N LYS A 252 14.76 -2.04 -6.83
CA LYS A 252 14.95 -0.61 -6.53
C LYS A 252 13.63 -0.03 -6.03
N SER A 253 13.71 1.06 -5.28
CA SER A 253 12.51 1.71 -4.77
C SER A 253 11.63 2.21 -5.91
N ASN A 254 10.43 1.66 -6.03
CA ASN A 254 9.38 2.12 -6.95
C ASN A 254 8.02 1.51 -6.53
N ILE A 255 6.95 1.94 -7.17
CA ILE A 255 5.66 1.23 -7.13
C ILE A 255 5.64 0.22 -8.27
N TYR A 256 5.40 -1.05 -7.96
CA TYR A 256 5.35 -2.14 -8.93
C TYR A 256 3.97 -2.75 -8.96
N SER A 257 3.47 -3.02 -10.17
CA SER A 257 2.35 -3.94 -10.36
C SER A 257 2.80 -5.36 -10.04
N VAL A 258 1.96 -6.09 -9.32
CA VAL A 258 2.17 -7.49 -8.92
C VAL A 258 0.94 -8.28 -9.30
N THR A 259 1.15 -9.39 -9.99
CA THR A 259 0.11 -10.38 -10.28
C THR A 259 0.48 -11.69 -9.63
N ILE A 260 -0.43 -12.24 -8.83
CA ILE A 260 -0.26 -13.51 -8.13
C ILE A 260 -1.29 -14.46 -8.71
N LYS A 261 -0.88 -15.66 -9.12
CA LYS A 261 -1.76 -16.70 -9.66
C LYS A 261 -1.60 -18.00 -8.89
N TYR A 262 -2.74 -18.58 -8.51
CA TYR A 262 -2.87 -19.96 -8.08
C TYR A 262 -3.71 -20.70 -9.12
N ALA A 263 -3.15 -21.73 -9.73
CA ALA A 263 -3.83 -22.50 -10.80
C ALA A 263 -4.90 -23.49 -10.29
N GLY A 264 -5.12 -23.55 -8.96
CA GLY A 264 -6.00 -24.55 -8.37
C GLY A 264 -5.40 -25.96 -8.36
N LYS A 265 -5.91 -26.82 -7.48
CA LYS A 265 -5.51 -28.23 -7.38
C LYS A 265 -6.66 -29.05 -6.81
N GLY A 266 -6.97 -30.18 -7.42
CA GLY A 266 -8.10 -31.03 -7.01
C GLY A 266 -9.41 -30.25 -6.99
N ASN A 267 -10.00 -30.11 -5.81
CA ASN A 267 -11.25 -29.37 -5.61
C ASN A 267 -11.08 -27.85 -5.42
N TYR A 268 -9.85 -27.37 -5.21
CA TYR A 268 -9.60 -25.94 -5.04
C TYR A 268 -9.72 -25.19 -6.37
N ILE A 269 -10.54 -24.14 -6.36
CA ILE A 269 -10.75 -23.26 -7.52
C ILE A 269 -9.52 -22.36 -7.71
N PRO A 270 -9.07 -22.15 -8.96
CA PRO A 270 -7.99 -21.20 -9.25
C PRO A 270 -8.36 -19.78 -8.82
N VAL A 271 -7.36 -18.97 -8.47
CA VAL A 271 -7.57 -17.55 -8.16
C VAL A 271 -6.38 -16.73 -8.64
N SER A 272 -6.65 -15.51 -9.07
CA SER A 272 -5.64 -14.53 -9.46
C SER A 272 -5.87 -13.22 -8.70
N LYS A 273 -4.79 -12.54 -8.33
CA LYS A 273 -4.83 -11.22 -7.70
C LYS A 273 -3.83 -10.30 -8.37
N SER A 274 -4.31 -9.22 -8.96
CA SER A 274 -3.47 -8.12 -9.43
C SER A 274 -3.56 -6.93 -8.47
N THR A 275 -2.42 -6.35 -8.13
CA THR A 275 -2.33 -5.21 -7.21
C THR A 275 -1.05 -4.40 -7.44
N LYS A 276 -0.83 -3.34 -6.67
CA LYS A 276 0.42 -2.58 -6.65
C LYS A 276 1.08 -2.71 -5.28
N VAL A 277 2.40 -2.76 -5.23
CA VAL A 277 3.19 -2.70 -3.99
C VAL A 277 4.22 -1.57 -4.10
N ASN A 278 4.52 -0.90 -3.00
CA ASN A 278 5.55 0.13 -2.95
C ASN A 278 6.81 -0.43 -2.30
N VAL A 279 7.89 -0.50 -3.08
CA VAL A 279 9.22 -0.84 -2.56
C VAL A 279 9.83 0.41 -1.96
N LEU A 280 9.95 0.42 -0.64
CA LEU A 280 10.41 1.56 0.16
C LEU A 280 11.93 1.56 0.33
N THR A 281 12.52 2.75 0.41
CA THR A 281 13.84 2.92 1.01
C THR A 281 13.70 3.29 2.48
N SER A 282 14.69 2.89 3.26
CA SER A 282 14.90 3.37 4.63
C SER A 282 16.37 3.76 4.75
N LYS A 283 16.63 5.04 5.03
CA LYS A 283 17.99 5.56 5.26
C LYS A 283 18.14 5.88 6.74
N LEU A 284 19.14 5.29 7.40
CA LEU A 284 19.54 5.74 8.73
C LEU A 284 20.24 7.09 8.59
N ILE A 285 19.65 8.16 9.13
CA ILE A 285 20.18 9.52 9.05
C ILE A 285 20.78 10.01 10.37
N GLY A 286 20.61 9.24 11.44
CA GLY A 286 21.14 9.57 12.75
C GLY A 286 21.13 8.38 13.70
N LYS A 287 22.15 8.27 14.53
CA LYS A 287 22.28 7.26 15.57
C LYS A 287 23.00 7.85 16.78
N THR A 288 22.51 7.53 17.96
CA THR A 288 23.12 7.81 19.27
C THR A 288 23.12 6.51 20.08
N SER A 289 23.63 6.54 21.31
CA SER A 289 23.54 5.42 22.25
C SER A 289 22.08 5.09 22.65
N TYR A 290 21.16 6.05 22.54
CA TYR A 290 19.79 5.91 23.03
C TYR A 290 18.72 5.87 21.94
N GLY A 291 19.08 6.07 20.67
CA GLY A 291 18.11 5.97 19.58
C GLY A 291 18.67 6.23 18.19
N LYS A 292 17.80 5.99 17.22
CA LYS A 292 18.05 6.06 15.78
C LYS A 292 16.99 6.92 15.09
N VAL A 293 17.35 7.53 13.97
CA VAL A 293 16.43 8.28 13.09
C VAL A 293 16.50 7.71 11.68
N TYR A 294 15.35 7.30 11.16
CA TYR A 294 15.21 6.79 9.80
C TYR A 294 14.45 7.78 8.93
N PHE A 295 14.93 7.97 7.71
CA PHE A 295 14.22 8.66 6.64
C PHE A 295 13.67 7.61 5.67
N ILE A 296 12.35 7.52 5.60
CA ILE A 296 11.63 6.48 4.87
C ILE A 296 10.87 7.10 3.70
N GLY A 297 10.98 6.50 2.52
CA GLY A 297 10.28 6.97 1.33
C GLY A 297 10.92 6.47 0.03
N ALA A 298 10.53 6.97 -1.14
CA ALA A 298 9.35 7.80 -1.34
C ALA A 298 8.06 6.96 -1.28
N ILE A 299 6.98 7.56 -0.80
CA ILE A 299 5.63 6.98 -0.77
C ILE A 299 4.72 7.79 -1.70
N GLY A 300 3.80 7.13 -2.39
CA GLY A 300 2.83 7.81 -3.25
C GLY A 300 3.39 8.22 -4.62
N ASN A 301 2.97 9.39 -5.11
CA ASN A 301 3.29 9.89 -6.43
C ASN A 301 4.71 10.48 -6.49
N ARG A 302 5.64 9.73 -7.10
CA ARG A 302 7.06 10.10 -7.20
C ARG A 302 7.35 11.21 -8.21
N SER A 303 6.41 11.53 -9.10
CA SER A 303 6.52 12.64 -10.06
C SER A 303 5.86 13.93 -9.55
N SER A 304 5.16 13.89 -8.41
CA SER A 304 4.62 15.10 -7.79
C SER A 304 5.71 16.13 -7.48
N LYS A 305 5.44 17.39 -7.83
CA LYS A 305 6.25 18.55 -7.43
C LYS A 305 6.17 18.79 -5.92
N TYR A 306 5.02 18.49 -5.30
CA TYR A 306 4.83 18.63 -3.87
C TYR A 306 5.45 17.46 -3.10
N LYS A 307 6.26 17.79 -2.08
CA LYS A 307 6.93 16.89 -1.15
C LYS A 307 6.43 17.12 0.27
N ILE A 308 5.98 16.05 0.91
CA ILE A 308 5.41 16.09 2.25
C ILE A 308 6.16 15.10 3.14
N ALA A 309 6.49 15.51 4.37
CA ALA A 309 7.06 14.62 5.37
C ALA A 309 6.17 14.55 6.62
N TYR A 310 6.07 13.35 7.18
CA TYR A 310 5.55 13.12 8.53
C TYR A 310 6.70 12.90 9.49
N VAL A 311 6.59 13.43 10.70
CA VAL A 311 7.51 13.11 11.80
C VAL A 311 6.77 12.26 12.81
N VAL A 312 7.33 11.10 13.13
CA VAL A 312 6.75 10.15 14.09
C VAL A 312 7.79 9.61 15.05
N GLY A 313 7.34 9.21 16.24
CA GLY A 313 8.16 8.61 17.29
C GLY A 313 8.91 9.63 18.14
N LEU A 314 8.51 10.91 18.12
CA LEU A 314 9.17 11.96 18.91
C LEU A 314 9.09 11.65 20.41
N HIS A 315 7.92 11.22 20.90
CA HIS A 315 7.72 10.84 22.31
C HIS A 315 7.21 9.40 22.43
N SER A 316 7.79 8.64 23.35
CA SER A 316 7.47 7.22 23.56
C SER A 316 6.04 6.99 24.06
N MET A 317 5.48 7.89 24.88
CA MET A 317 4.10 7.75 25.38
C MET A 317 3.03 8.03 24.32
N GLU A 318 3.40 8.61 23.18
CA GLU A 318 2.49 8.93 22.08
C GLU A 318 2.48 7.83 21.00
N HIS A 319 3.04 6.66 21.31
CA HIS A 319 3.29 5.57 20.36
C HIS A 319 2.04 5.20 19.53
N GLN A 320 0.83 5.26 20.11
CA GLN A 320 -0.40 4.89 19.42
C GLN A 320 -0.60 5.67 18.12
N ILE A 321 -0.55 7.02 18.15
CA ILE A 321 -0.77 7.83 16.94
C ILE A 321 0.40 7.72 15.96
N HIS A 322 1.62 7.65 16.49
CA HIS A 322 2.85 7.48 15.71
C HIS A 322 2.83 6.18 14.89
N ASP A 323 2.53 5.06 15.54
CA ASP A 323 2.49 3.75 14.90
C ASP A 323 1.30 3.61 13.96
N SER A 324 0.13 4.14 14.33
CA SER A 324 -1.05 4.18 13.47
C SER A 324 -0.75 4.92 12.16
N LEU A 325 -0.21 6.14 12.24
CA LEU A 325 0.11 6.92 11.06
C LEU A 325 1.18 6.23 10.22
N TYR A 326 2.27 5.77 10.84
CA TYR A 326 3.36 5.09 10.14
C TYR A 326 2.86 3.83 9.40
N LYS A 327 2.08 2.97 10.06
CA LYS A 327 1.54 1.74 9.44
C LYS A 327 0.63 2.06 8.25
N ILE A 328 -0.23 3.07 8.37
CA ILE A 328 -1.16 3.43 7.31
C ILE A 328 -0.39 4.01 6.12
N ILE A 329 0.50 4.99 6.34
CA ILE A 329 1.19 5.67 5.24
C ILE A 329 2.16 4.75 4.49
N LYS A 330 2.89 3.85 5.20
CA LYS A 330 3.80 2.88 4.55
C LYS A 330 3.07 2.00 3.53
N ASN A 331 1.80 1.67 3.78
CA ASN A 331 1.00 0.80 2.94
C ASN A 331 0.24 1.52 1.82
N LYS A 332 0.46 2.82 1.62
CA LYS A 332 -0.14 3.56 0.50
C LYS A 332 0.64 3.33 -0.80
N VAL A 333 -0.09 2.99 -1.86
CA VAL A 333 0.43 2.76 -3.21
C VAL A 333 -0.19 3.69 -4.26
N SER A 334 -1.22 4.44 -3.88
CA SER A 334 -1.84 5.49 -4.69
C SER A 334 -2.10 6.69 -3.79
N MET A 335 -1.41 7.79 -4.08
CA MET A 335 -1.54 9.09 -3.40
C MET A 335 -1.21 10.19 -4.40
N LYS A 336 -1.67 11.41 -4.15
CA LYS A 336 -1.51 12.56 -5.05
C LYS A 336 -0.11 13.15 -5.03
N TYR A 337 0.51 13.21 -3.86
CA TYR A 337 1.82 13.84 -3.66
C TYR A 337 2.96 12.85 -3.35
N LYS A 338 4.17 13.37 -3.16
CA LYS A 338 5.37 12.61 -2.78
C LYS A 338 5.56 12.65 -1.28
N TYR A 339 5.54 11.50 -0.63
CA TYR A 339 5.54 11.39 0.83
C TYR A 339 6.80 10.75 1.40
N TYR A 340 7.14 11.20 2.59
CA TYR A 340 8.24 10.69 3.39
C TYR A 340 7.86 10.60 4.86
N VAL A 341 8.58 9.77 5.61
CA VAL A 341 8.41 9.65 7.05
C VAL A 341 9.79 9.75 7.71
N TYR A 342 9.95 10.69 8.63
CA TYR A 342 11.01 10.64 9.62
C TYR A 342 10.52 9.83 10.81
N ARG A 343 11.13 8.66 11.03
CA ARG A 343 10.79 7.77 12.15
C ARG A 343 11.92 7.77 13.17
N ILE A 344 11.61 8.23 14.37
CA ILE A 344 12.51 8.18 15.53
C ILE A 344 12.24 6.88 16.28
N VAL A 345 13.30 6.17 16.66
CA VAL A 345 13.22 4.93 17.44
C VAL A 345 14.19 5.04 18.61
N LEU A 346 13.66 5.07 19.83
CA LEU A 346 14.48 4.96 21.03
C LEU A 346 14.92 3.52 21.24
N THR A 347 16.22 3.27 21.19
CA THR A 347 16.83 1.94 21.43
C THR A 347 17.12 1.72 22.91
N ASN A 348 17.34 2.80 23.67
CA ASN A 348 17.43 2.74 25.13
C ASN A 348 16.16 3.37 25.74
N LYS A 349 15.29 2.50 26.26
CA LYS A 349 14.01 2.87 26.90
C LYS A 349 14.12 3.05 28.42
N LYS A 350 15.33 3.02 29.01
CA LYS A 350 15.54 3.28 30.45
C LYS A 350 15.46 4.79 30.77
N GLY A 351 14.82 5.12 31.88
CA GLY A 351 14.72 6.48 32.43
C GLY A 351 13.27 7.00 32.50
N SER A 352 13.09 8.15 33.15
CA SER A 352 11.79 8.81 33.30
C SER A 352 11.20 9.25 31.96
N TYR A 353 9.89 9.52 31.93
CA TYR A 353 9.22 10.08 30.74
C TYR A 353 9.93 11.33 30.23
N SER A 354 10.31 12.26 31.13
CA SER A 354 11.06 13.48 30.77
C SER A 354 12.37 13.14 30.04
N THR A 355 13.10 12.13 30.52
CA THR A 355 14.34 11.66 29.89
C THR A 355 14.10 11.12 28.49
N LEU A 356 13.12 10.23 28.32
CA LEU A 356 12.79 9.62 27.03
C LEU A 356 12.27 10.65 26.03
N ARG A 357 11.41 11.56 26.49
CA ARG A 357 10.90 12.69 25.75
C ARG A 357 12.05 13.59 25.25
N MET A 358 12.98 13.95 26.13
CA MET A 358 14.15 14.77 25.77
C MET A 358 15.08 14.09 24.75
N ARG A 359 15.26 12.77 24.86
CA ARG A 359 16.05 11.99 23.89
C ARG A 359 15.45 12.07 22.48
N GLY A 360 14.13 11.87 22.35
CA GLY A 360 13.45 11.99 21.06
C GLY A 360 13.56 13.40 20.46
N GLN A 361 13.35 14.43 21.29
CA GLN A 361 13.55 15.82 20.88
C GLN A 361 14.98 16.12 20.40
N LYS A 362 16.00 15.64 21.10
CA LYS A 362 17.41 15.79 20.69
C LYS A 362 17.69 15.07 19.37
N LEU A 363 17.13 13.87 19.16
CA LEU A 363 17.25 13.14 17.90
C LEU A 363 16.62 13.93 16.73
N ALA A 364 15.43 14.50 16.92
CA ALA A 364 14.79 15.34 15.91
C ALA A 364 15.63 16.58 15.59
N LYS A 365 16.07 17.31 16.61
CA LYS A 365 16.89 18.51 16.46
C LYS A 365 18.21 18.24 15.73
N ASN A 366 18.88 17.15 16.08
CA ASN A 366 20.23 16.88 15.59
C ASN A 366 20.25 16.18 14.23
N TYR A 367 19.19 15.47 13.84
CA TYR A 367 19.19 14.66 12.62
C TYR A 367 18.03 14.96 11.66
N ILE A 368 16.81 15.19 12.15
CA ILE A 368 15.67 15.51 11.28
C ILE A 368 15.79 16.93 10.76
N VAL A 369 15.95 17.92 11.64
CA VAL A 369 16.02 19.34 11.26
C VAL A 369 17.09 19.62 10.18
N PRO A 370 18.38 19.26 10.37
CA PRO A 370 19.39 19.55 9.35
C PRO A 370 19.16 18.77 8.04
N HIS A 371 18.57 17.58 8.09
CA HIS A 371 18.24 16.81 6.90
C HIS A 371 17.05 17.44 6.15
N ALA A 372 15.96 17.74 6.85
CA ALA A 372 14.73 18.27 6.27
C ALA A 372 14.89 19.64 5.62
N LYS A 373 15.74 20.51 6.19
CA LYS A 373 16.11 21.81 5.58
C LYS A 373 16.70 21.67 4.17
N LYS A 374 17.31 20.52 3.85
CA LYS A 374 17.94 20.24 2.55
C LYS A 374 17.00 19.52 1.57
N GLN A 375 15.80 19.13 1.99
CA GLN A 375 14.90 18.32 1.15
C GLN A 375 13.87 19.15 0.37
N ASN A 376 13.70 20.43 0.71
CA ASN A 376 12.69 21.34 0.16
C ASN A 376 11.27 20.75 0.28
N PHE A 377 10.82 20.46 1.51
CA PHE A 377 9.45 20.02 1.74
C PHE A 377 8.47 21.18 1.65
N ASP A 378 7.35 20.94 0.99
CA ASP A 378 6.21 21.85 0.97
C ASP A 378 5.37 21.76 2.25
N LEU A 379 5.49 20.63 2.97
CA LEU A 379 4.90 20.46 4.30
C LEU A 379 5.68 19.43 5.12
N VAL A 380 5.95 19.76 6.38
CA VAL A 380 6.32 18.81 7.44
C VAL A 380 5.20 18.79 8.48
N ALA A 381 4.53 17.66 8.64
CA ALA A 381 3.52 17.47 9.67
C ALA A 381 4.13 16.70 10.85
N ASP A 382 4.25 17.35 12.00
CA ASP A 382 4.66 16.69 13.24
C ASP A 382 3.44 16.10 13.94
N ILE A 383 3.54 14.84 14.30
CA ILE A 383 2.40 14.05 14.79
C ILE A 383 2.58 13.88 16.28
N HIS A 384 1.56 14.19 17.06
CA HIS A 384 1.63 14.18 18.51
C HIS A 384 0.32 13.73 19.13
N SER A 385 0.38 13.43 20.43
CA SER A 385 -0.80 13.29 21.26
C SER A 385 -0.57 13.87 22.64
N THR A 386 -1.61 14.47 23.20
CA THR A 386 -1.59 15.06 24.55
C THR A 386 -2.40 14.21 25.53
N SER A 387 -1.97 14.19 26.79
CA SER A 387 -2.69 13.52 27.88
C SER A 387 -4.05 14.16 28.19
N GLY A 388 -4.24 15.43 27.83
CA GLY A 388 -5.41 16.21 28.26
C GLY A 388 -5.23 16.94 29.60
N ILE A 389 -4.11 16.69 30.29
CA ILE A 389 -3.82 17.30 31.61
C ILE A 389 -3.31 18.73 31.42
N THR A 390 -2.22 18.89 30.68
CA THR A 390 -1.62 20.20 30.37
C THR A 390 -2.43 20.96 29.33
N TYR A 391 -2.96 20.26 28.32
CA TYR A 391 -3.77 20.84 27.24
C TYR A 391 -5.20 20.35 27.36
N LYS A 392 -6.14 21.24 27.66
CA LYS A 392 -7.57 20.88 27.74
C LYS A 392 -8.14 20.50 26.38
N GLN A 393 -7.59 21.04 25.30
CA GLN A 393 -7.91 20.61 23.94
C GLN A 393 -7.06 19.40 23.58
N THR A 394 -7.67 18.39 22.95
CA THR A 394 -7.03 17.10 22.67
C THR A 394 -7.21 16.61 21.23
N TYR A 395 -7.77 17.45 20.35
CA TYR A 395 -7.83 17.18 18.92
C TYR A 395 -7.72 18.48 18.11
N PHE A 396 -6.50 18.83 17.71
CA PHE A 396 -6.23 20.13 17.11
C PHE A 396 -5.02 20.10 16.18
N ILE A 397 -4.94 21.13 15.32
CA ILE A 397 -3.72 21.48 14.59
C ILE A 397 -3.26 22.85 15.05
N HIS A 398 -1.95 23.05 15.18
CA HIS A 398 -1.40 24.37 15.42
C HIS A 398 -0.05 24.61 14.75
N VAL A 399 0.29 25.88 14.58
CA VAL A 399 1.60 26.31 14.09
C VAL A 399 2.31 27.00 15.25
N PRO A 400 3.45 26.49 15.74
CA PRO A 400 4.18 27.14 16.81
C PRO A 400 4.56 28.57 16.45
N LYS A 401 4.40 29.49 17.41
CA LYS A 401 4.59 30.94 17.26
C LYS A 401 3.56 31.63 16.32
N ASN A 402 2.59 30.92 15.74
CA ASN A 402 1.43 31.43 14.96
C ASN A 402 1.73 32.50 13.87
N GLN A 403 2.99 32.68 13.46
CA GLN A 403 3.45 33.81 12.63
C GLN A 403 3.97 33.38 11.25
N HIS A 404 4.03 32.07 10.97
CA HIS A 404 4.48 31.58 9.67
C HIS A 404 3.30 31.37 8.70
N ALA A 405 3.06 32.37 7.86
CA ALA A 405 1.88 32.42 6.98
C ALA A 405 1.68 31.16 6.09
N PRO A 406 2.72 30.57 5.46
CA PRO A 406 2.57 29.33 4.69
C PRO A 406 2.06 28.16 5.55
N SER A 407 2.61 27.99 6.75
CA SER A 407 2.17 26.95 7.69
C SER A 407 0.74 27.17 8.15
N MET A 408 0.38 28.43 8.44
CA MET A 408 -0.97 28.79 8.84
C MET A 408 -2.00 28.48 7.75
N LYS A 409 -1.68 28.79 6.50
CA LYS A 409 -2.53 28.48 5.34
C LYS A 409 -2.76 26.97 5.23
N LEU A 410 -1.69 26.18 5.29
CA LEU A 410 -1.78 24.72 5.20
C LEU A 410 -2.54 24.12 6.38
N ALA A 411 -2.24 24.52 7.63
CA ALA A 411 -2.93 24.06 8.83
C ALA A 411 -4.45 24.30 8.75
N LYS A 412 -4.86 25.54 8.44
CA LYS A 412 -6.28 25.91 8.31
C LYS A 412 -6.96 25.12 7.18
N LYS A 413 -6.28 24.91 6.05
CA LYS A 413 -6.82 24.13 4.92
C LYS A 413 -6.95 22.65 5.30
N THR A 414 -5.96 22.06 5.96
CA THR A 414 -6.03 20.69 6.46
C THR A 414 -7.21 20.52 7.42
N ILE A 415 -7.44 21.45 8.36
CA ILE A 415 -8.62 21.42 9.26
C ILE A 415 -9.94 21.39 8.47
N LYS A 416 -10.09 22.27 7.46
CA LYS A 416 -11.28 22.29 6.60
C LYS A 416 -11.48 20.95 5.89
N LEU A 417 -10.40 20.38 5.37
CA LEU A 417 -10.43 19.08 4.70
C LEU A 417 -10.79 17.94 5.67
N VAL A 418 -10.23 17.93 6.88
CA VAL A 418 -10.62 16.97 7.92
C VAL A 418 -12.13 17.07 8.20
N LYS A 419 -12.67 18.28 8.37
CA LYS A 419 -14.12 18.50 8.58
C LYS A 419 -14.97 18.08 7.37
N SER A 420 -14.45 18.17 6.15
CA SER A 420 -15.15 17.65 4.96
C SER A 420 -15.15 16.12 4.85
N ILE A 421 -14.15 15.46 5.44
CA ILE A 421 -14.05 13.99 5.46
C ILE A 421 -14.85 13.42 6.63
N GLU A 422 -14.90 14.15 7.75
CA GLU A 422 -15.65 13.82 8.95
C GLU A 422 -16.53 15.03 9.32
N ASN A 423 -17.78 15.05 8.83
CA ASN A 423 -18.70 16.20 8.95
C ASN A 423 -18.87 16.74 10.39
N ASN A 424 -18.77 15.87 11.40
CA ASN A 424 -18.89 16.24 12.82
C ASN A 424 -17.54 16.28 13.55
N SER A 425 -16.45 16.49 12.81
CA SER A 425 -15.11 16.51 13.39
C SER A 425 -14.94 17.69 14.35
N LYS A 426 -14.57 17.37 15.59
CA LYS A 426 -14.24 18.37 16.63
C LYS A 426 -12.86 18.97 16.46
N ILE A 427 -12.15 18.66 15.37
CA ILE A 427 -10.82 19.23 15.12
C ILE A 427 -10.92 20.75 15.04
N LEU A 428 -9.98 21.42 15.69
CA LEU A 428 -9.89 22.88 15.65
C LEU A 428 -8.45 23.35 15.43
N TYR A 429 -8.34 24.63 15.09
CA TYR A 429 -7.08 25.33 15.19
C TYR A 429 -6.94 25.83 16.64
N TRP A 430 -5.91 25.38 17.36
CA TRP A 430 -5.67 25.84 18.72
C TRP A 430 -4.19 25.78 19.08
N SER A 431 -3.59 26.93 19.35
CA SER A 431 -2.18 26.99 19.77
C SER A 431 -2.10 26.99 21.30
N PRO A 432 -1.43 26.01 21.92
CA PRO A 432 -1.22 26.03 23.37
C PRO A 432 -0.42 27.27 23.81
N PRO A 433 -0.72 27.86 24.98
CA PRO A 433 -0.01 29.04 25.49
C PRO A 433 1.45 28.72 25.84
N THR A 434 1.73 27.52 26.33
CA THR A 434 3.07 27.03 26.65
C THR A 434 3.40 25.79 25.82
N GLN A 435 4.59 25.79 25.21
CA GLN A 435 5.01 24.74 24.29
C GLN A 435 6.50 24.42 24.51
N THR A 436 6.81 23.15 24.74
CA THR A 436 8.17 22.70 25.08
C THR A 436 8.90 22.02 23.92
N SER A 437 8.16 21.42 22.97
CA SER A 437 8.72 20.76 21.77
C SER A 437 9.11 21.67 20.60
N PRO A 438 8.47 22.83 20.36
CA PRO A 438 8.77 23.63 19.17
C PRO A 438 10.25 23.99 18.93
N PRO A 439 11.08 24.29 19.95
CA PRO A 439 12.50 24.60 19.75
C PRO A 439 13.31 23.46 19.12
N TYR A 440 12.84 22.21 19.17
CA TYR A 440 13.60 21.04 18.72
C TYR A 440 13.33 20.65 17.27
N ILE A 441 12.21 21.09 16.68
CA ILE A 441 11.88 20.74 15.29
C ILE A 441 11.15 21.87 14.57
N HIS A 442 10.00 22.28 15.07
CA HIS A 442 9.12 23.24 14.41
C HIS A 442 9.76 24.60 14.15
N LEU A 443 10.29 25.25 15.19
CA LEU A 443 10.84 26.61 15.06
C LEU A 443 12.07 26.63 14.16
N PRO A 444 13.04 25.68 14.27
CA PRO A 444 14.15 25.59 13.32
C PRO A 444 13.73 25.37 11.86
N LEU A 445 12.67 24.61 11.59
CA LEU A 445 12.16 24.35 10.24
C LEU A 445 11.44 25.57 9.67
N ILE A 446 10.56 26.18 10.46
CA ILE A 446 9.87 27.43 10.11
C ILE A 446 10.88 28.55 9.82
N LYS A 447 11.90 28.72 10.66
CA LYS A 447 12.97 29.71 10.43
C LYS A 447 13.74 29.45 9.13
N ALA A 448 13.80 28.21 8.68
CA ALA A 448 14.40 27.82 7.40
C ALA A 448 13.40 27.83 6.23
N GLY A 449 12.21 28.42 6.40
CA GLY A 449 11.20 28.55 5.36
C GLY A 449 10.41 27.27 5.05
N THR A 450 10.59 26.19 5.82
CA THR A 450 9.86 24.93 5.61
C THR A 450 8.49 25.00 6.28
N PRO A 451 7.37 24.94 5.53
CA PRO A 451 6.05 24.97 6.15
C PRO A 451 5.85 23.75 7.07
N THR A 452 5.51 24.00 8.34
CA THR A 452 5.37 22.98 9.37
C THR A 452 4.15 23.24 10.26
N PHE A 453 3.39 22.21 10.61
CA PHE A 453 2.38 22.28 11.67
C PHE A 453 2.45 21.05 12.56
N VAL A 454 1.86 21.17 13.76
CA VAL A 454 1.67 20.07 14.71
C VAL A 454 0.24 19.57 14.60
N PHE A 455 0.07 18.26 14.54
CA PHE A 455 -1.22 17.59 14.67
C PHE A 455 -1.26 16.84 15.99
N GLU A 456 -2.24 17.14 16.81
CA GLU A 456 -2.36 16.65 18.18
C GLU A 456 -3.65 15.84 18.34
N THR A 457 -3.53 14.63 18.89
CA THR A 457 -4.66 13.78 19.31
C THR A 457 -4.69 13.55 20.82
N TRP A 458 -5.63 12.72 21.30
CA TRP A 458 -5.75 12.41 22.71
C TRP A 458 -5.07 11.08 23.02
N SER A 459 -4.08 11.07 23.92
CA SER A 459 -3.27 9.88 24.20
C SER A 459 -4.05 8.71 24.82
N TYR A 460 -5.26 8.94 25.36
CA TYR A 460 -6.08 7.92 26.02
C TYR A 460 -7.33 7.54 25.22
N GLU A 461 -7.42 7.95 23.95
CA GLU A 461 -8.53 7.55 23.10
C GLU A 461 -8.46 6.07 22.70
N LYS A 462 -9.60 5.48 22.36
CA LYS A 462 -9.63 4.10 21.83
C LYS A 462 -8.77 4.02 20.58
N LYS A 463 -7.97 2.95 20.46
CA LYS A 463 -7.07 2.72 19.32
C LYS A 463 -7.77 2.83 17.95
N SER A 464 -9.02 2.40 17.83
CA SER A 464 -9.82 2.53 16.61
C SER A 464 -10.07 4.00 16.22
N GLN A 465 -10.22 4.89 17.20
CA GLN A 465 -10.36 6.33 16.99
C GLN A 465 -9.03 6.96 16.58
N THR A 466 -7.91 6.55 17.19
CA THR A 466 -6.56 6.96 16.75
C THR A 466 -6.30 6.55 15.29
N ASP A 467 -6.63 5.30 14.92
CA ASP A 467 -6.50 4.81 13.54
C ASP A 467 -7.36 5.62 12.56
N LYS A 468 -8.60 5.95 12.96
CA LYS A 468 -9.50 6.80 12.19
C LYS A 468 -8.89 8.20 11.98
N ARG A 469 -8.38 8.83 13.03
CA ARG A 469 -7.76 10.17 12.98
C ARG A 469 -6.51 10.18 12.10
N ALA A 470 -5.62 9.20 12.24
CA ALA A 470 -4.44 9.07 11.37
C ALA A 470 -4.85 8.91 9.89
N LYS A 471 -5.86 8.08 9.61
CA LYS A 471 -6.39 7.89 8.25
C LYS A 471 -6.96 9.19 7.67
N ILE A 472 -7.78 9.91 8.44
CA ILE A 472 -8.39 11.17 8.01
C ILE A 472 -7.33 12.24 7.78
N LEU A 473 -6.33 12.35 8.66
CA LEU A 473 -5.22 13.29 8.47
C LEU A 473 -4.47 13.02 7.16
N ILE A 474 -4.12 11.76 6.89
CA ILE A 474 -3.45 11.38 5.64
C ILE A 474 -4.32 11.76 4.43
N GLN A 475 -5.63 11.48 4.47
CA GLN A 475 -6.57 11.81 3.39
C GLN A 475 -6.73 13.33 3.20
N ALA A 476 -6.75 14.10 4.28
CA ALA A 476 -6.84 15.56 4.22
C ALA A 476 -5.54 16.16 3.64
N ILE A 477 -4.38 15.67 4.08
CA ILE A 477 -3.09 16.15 3.57
C ILE A 477 -2.91 15.79 2.09
N ASP A 478 -3.45 14.66 1.61
CA ASP A 478 -3.44 14.26 0.18
C ASP A 478 -4.29 15.13 -0.75
N LYS A 479 -4.93 16.17 -0.21
CA LYS A 479 -5.69 17.20 -0.94
C LYS A 479 -5.27 18.63 -0.58
N VAL A 480 -4.24 18.81 0.24
CA VAL A 480 -3.94 20.13 0.83
C VAL A 480 -3.41 21.16 -0.17
N PHE A 481 -2.87 20.72 -1.31
CA PHE A 481 -2.37 21.59 -2.38
C PHE A 481 -3.33 21.71 -3.57
N ASP A 482 -4.57 21.24 -3.41
CA ASP A 482 -5.61 21.27 -4.44
C ASP A 482 -6.22 22.62 -4.69
#